data_AF-A0A4P6MLY2-F1
#
_entry.id   AF-A0A4P6MLY2-F1
#
_cell.length_a   1.000
_cell.length_b   1.000
_cell.length_c   1.000
_cell.angle_alpha   90.00
_cell.angle_beta   90.00
_cell.angle_gamma   90.00
#
_symmetry.space_group_name_H-M   'P 1'
#
loop_
_entity.id
_entity.type
_entity.pdbx_description
1 polymer ?
#
loop_
_entity_poly.entity_id
_entity_poly.type
_entity_poly.pdbx_seq_one_letter_code
_entity_poly.pdbx_strand_id
1 'polypeptide(L)'
;MNEARQRAAGVTHYIWRSADDSKVRSSHAERDDRVFPWDHGFPDGLPGAAHNCRCYAEPAIINGQIILTGRPVSPDLADRISDAQDRGLARAGEDALVGTVTGIYDVLRFSYLGYRRLFGVSADEEEQERLTARQNILDALERLAELDREMAEQIAEEAVAHFEALHAELRLLDLEYRLGLTREEALLGAYEDVAYLDASVLLGGTVFTAGAAKLGVNLTRLRPTAVLKTLRAARTRLDDIINTRRREVDALVASRFAELEAQGHGPQRHEGAVTRQMLEDRVMRGFDPMTGRRTNGVTGGTHPLSRRATRITSEADFVAAEAFIRRSSEYRSSRDAAFSLAGRGRPRFEVVLPIEDVVGPDYASAVEGVRRIGSFNNPQGIVPIDFKGGQVKAVYELTPDGEPVLVTLFPIGGT
;
A
#
# COMPACT_ATOMS: atom_id res chain seq x y z
N MET A 1 27.96 -10.16 12.21
CA MET A 1 26.91 -11.14 11.85
C MET A 1 27.22 -11.66 10.45
N ASN A 2 27.37 -12.97 10.23
CA ASN A 2 27.78 -13.51 8.91
C ASN A 2 26.57 -13.68 7.96
N GLU A 3 26.84 -13.69 6.65
CA GLU A 3 25.85 -13.83 5.56
C GLU A 3 24.78 -14.88 5.85
N ALA A 4 25.18 -16.09 6.23
CA ALA A 4 24.27 -17.20 6.49
C ALA A 4 23.21 -16.86 7.56
N ARG A 5 23.59 -16.13 8.63
CA ARG A 5 22.64 -15.71 9.69
C ARG A 5 21.71 -14.60 9.23
N GLN A 6 22.21 -13.69 8.37
CA GLN A 6 21.39 -12.61 7.81
C GLN A 6 20.35 -13.17 6.83
N ARG A 7 20.78 -14.03 5.91
CA ARG A 7 19.89 -14.73 4.97
C ARG A 7 18.85 -15.59 5.70
N ALA A 8 19.25 -16.32 6.75
CA ALA A 8 18.32 -17.12 7.56
C ALA A 8 17.28 -16.25 8.31
N ALA A 9 17.62 -15.00 8.63
CA ALA A 9 16.70 -14.01 9.19
C ALA A 9 15.84 -13.30 8.11
N GLY A 10 15.95 -13.70 6.84
CA GLY A 10 15.21 -13.13 5.72
C GLY A 10 15.80 -11.84 5.16
N VAL A 11 16.94 -11.36 5.67
CA VAL A 11 17.63 -10.18 5.14
C VAL A 11 18.11 -10.49 3.72
N THR A 12 17.60 -9.76 2.73
CA THR A 12 17.95 -9.99 1.31
C THR A 12 19.01 -9.03 0.79
N HIS A 13 19.23 -7.90 1.47
CA HIS A 13 20.22 -6.89 1.13
C HIS A 13 21.07 -6.50 2.33
N TYR A 14 22.29 -6.06 2.06
CA TYR A 14 23.23 -5.59 3.07
C TYR A 14 23.81 -4.25 2.66
N ILE A 15 24.22 -3.44 3.64
CA ILE A 15 25.07 -2.27 3.43
C ILE A 15 26.51 -2.75 3.47
N TRP A 16 27.28 -2.44 2.44
CA TRP A 16 28.72 -2.69 2.43
C TRP A 16 29.39 -1.70 3.38
N ARG A 17 30.11 -2.18 4.39
CA ARG A 17 30.89 -1.35 5.32
C ARG A 17 32.36 -1.64 5.19
N SER A 18 33.17 -0.61 5.00
CA SER A 18 34.62 -0.70 5.00
C SER A 18 35.21 -0.40 6.40
N ALA A 19 36.53 -0.54 6.53
CA ALA A 19 37.24 -0.15 7.75
C ALA A 19 37.75 1.31 7.69
N ASP A 20 37.41 2.04 6.64
CA ASP A 20 37.75 3.46 6.43
C ASP A 20 39.23 3.81 6.63
N ASP A 21 40.13 2.94 6.17
CA ASP A 21 41.55 3.21 6.26
C ASP A 21 42.33 2.92 4.98
N SER A 22 43.59 3.36 4.99
CA SER A 22 44.48 3.35 3.83
C SER A 22 44.82 1.96 3.30
N LYS A 23 44.37 0.88 3.96
CA LYS A 23 44.58 -0.51 3.49
C LYS A 23 43.32 -1.07 2.80
N VAL A 24 42.21 -0.34 2.81
CA VAL A 24 41.01 -0.67 2.03
C VAL A 24 41.31 -0.45 0.55
N ARG A 25 40.92 -1.42 -0.29
CA ARG A 25 41.10 -1.33 -1.75
C ARG A 25 40.18 -0.24 -2.30
N SER A 26 40.61 0.49 -3.34
CA SER A 26 39.80 1.55 -3.95
C SER A 26 38.41 1.07 -4.37
N SER A 27 38.33 -0.11 -4.99
CA SER A 27 37.05 -0.73 -5.40
C SER A 27 36.12 -1.06 -4.23
N HIS A 28 36.65 -1.24 -3.01
CA HIS A 28 35.84 -1.50 -1.80
C HIS A 28 35.40 -0.20 -1.16
N ALA A 29 36.24 0.83 -1.18
CA ALA A 29 35.87 2.17 -0.72
C ALA A 29 34.74 2.77 -1.58
N GLU A 30 34.71 2.49 -2.89
CA GLU A 30 33.62 2.91 -3.79
C GLU A 30 32.28 2.20 -3.54
N ARG A 31 32.30 1.07 -2.83
CA ARG A 31 31.11 0.30 -2.45
C ARG A 31 30.61 0.68 -1.06
N ASP A 32 31.43 1.38 -0.28
CA ASP A 32 31.12 1.70 1.10
C ASP A 32 29.83 2.52 1.22
N ASP A 33 29.07 2.27 2.28
CA ASP A 33 27.76 2.84 2.58
C ASP A 33 26.65 2.55 1.54
N ARG A 34 26.92 1.72 0.54
CA ARG A 34 25.94 1.34 -0.50
C ARG A 34 25.26 0.01 -0.18
N VAL A 35 24.01 -0.10 -0.62
CA VAL A 35 23.18 -1.29 -0.43
C VAL A 35 23.34 -2.24 -1.61
N PHE A 36 23.58 -3.52 -1.33
CA PHE A 36 23.67 -4.57 -2.35
C PHE A 36 22.80 -5.78 -1.96
N PRO A 37 22.19 -6.47 -2.95
CA PRO A 37 21.53 -7.73 -2.67
C PRO A 37 22.56 -8.83 -2.43
N TRP A 38 22.18 -9.84 -1.64
CA TRP A 38 23.05 -10.97 -1.34
C TRP A 38 23.42 -11.84 -2.57
N ASP A 39 22.65 -11.79 -3.65
CA ASP A 39 22.93 -12.50 -4.89
C ASP A 39 23.78 -11.69 -5.89
N HIS A 40 24.17 -10.46 -5.56
CA HIS A 40 25.06 -9.65 -6.39
C HIS A 40 26.48 -10.24 -6.42
N GLY A 41 26.97 -10.53 -7.63
CA GLY A 41 28.29 -11.12 -7.85
C GLY A 41 29.37 -10.05 -8.07
N PHE A 42 30.29 -9.92 -7.11
CA PHE A 42 31.49 -9.09 -7.30
C PHE A 42 32.68 -9.95 -7.77
N PRO A 43 33.55 -9.44 -8.67
CA PRO A 43 34.74 -10.17 -9.13
C PRO A 43 35.69 -10.60 -8.01
N ASP A 44 35.71 -9.85 -6.91
CA ASP A 44 36.51 -10.06 -5.72
C ASP A 44 35.71 -10.59 -4.52
N GLY A 45 34.46 -11.01 -4.76
CA GLY A 45 33.56 -11.58 -3.76
C GLY A 45 32.87 -10.55 -2.86
N LEU A 46 31.98 -11.07 -2.01
CA LEU A 46 31.20 -10.31 -1.02
C LEU A 46 32.11 -9.71 0.08
N PRO A 47 31.62 -8.75 0.90
CA PRO A 47 32.39 -8.20 2.00
C PRO A 47 32.98 -9.29 2.90
N GLY A 48 34.29 -9.24 3.10
CA GLY A 48 35.01 -10.23 3.91
C GLY A 48 35.47 -11.49 3.16
N ALA A 49 35.11 -11.66 1.88
CA ALA A 49 35.49 -12.86 1.10
C ALA A 49 36.92 -12.80 0.54
N ALA A 50 37.38 -11.63 0.10
CA ALA A 50 38.73 -11.48 -0.45
C ALA A 50 39.82 -11.65 0.64
N HIS A 51 41.02 -12.09 0.25
CA HIS A 51 42.15 -12.21 1.16
C HIS A 51 42.50 -10.85 1.81
N ASN A 52 42.67 -10.84 3.14
CA ASN A 52 42.85 -9.62 3.93
C ASN A 52 41.78 -8.55 3.66
N CYS A 53 40.55 -8.95 3.31
CA CYS A 53 39.43 -8.01 3.20
C CYS A 53 39.09 -7.48 4.60
N ARG A 54 38.82 -6.18 4.66
CA ARG A 54 38.53 -5.45 5.90
C ARG A 54 37.11 -4.90 5.93
N CYS A 55 36.30 -5.34 4.97
CA CYS A 55 34.91 -4.95 4.82
C CYS A 55 34.01 -5.99 5.47
N TYR A 56 32.81 -5.58 5.89
CA TYR A 56 31.78 -6.47 6.39
C TYR A 56 30.41 -6.07 5.84
N ALA A 57 29.50 -7.04 5.83
CA ALA A 57 28.11 -6.83 5.44
C ALA A 57 27.29 -6.47 6.68
N GLU A 58 26.86 -5.21 6.77
CA GLU A 58 25.85 -4.81 7.75
C GLU A 58 24.47 -5.13 7.18
N PRO A 59 23.54 -5.74 7.95
CA PRO A 59 22.18 -5.94 7.46
C PRO A 59 21.59 -4.58 7.06
N ALA A 60 20.94 -4.50 5.90
CA ALA A 60 20.24 -3.29 5.51
C ALA A 60 19.04 -3.08 6.43
N ILE A 61 19.25 -2.31 7.49
CA ILE A 61 18.29 -1.99 8.53
C ILE A 61 18.10 -0.48 8.53
N ILE A 62 16.86 -0.02 8.36
CA ILE A 62 16.51 1.38 8.63
C ILE A 62 15.81 1.40 9.99
N ASN A 63 16.37 2.14 10.96
CA ASN A 63 15.81 2.39 12.29
C ASN A 63 15.33 1.16 13.08
N GLY A 64 15.96 -0.01 12.87
CA GLY A 64 15.63 -1.26 13.57
C GLY A 64 14.73 -2.22 12.79
N GLN A 65 14.22 -1.84 11.62
CA GLN A 65 13.52 -2.74 10.69
C GLN A 65 14.45 -3.21 9.56
N ILE A 66 14.46 -4.52 9.33
CA ILE A 66 15.15 -5.16 8.20
C ILE A 66 14.42 -4.74 6.91
N ILE A 67 15.12 -4.08 5.99
CA ILE A 67 14.59 -3.81 4.64
C ILE A 67 14.58 -5.15 3.87
N LEU A 68 13.39 -5.73 3.69
CA LEU A 68 13.21 -6.98 2.96
C LEU A 68 12.82 -6.68 1.51
N THR A 69 13.75 -6.22 0.67
CA THR A 69 13.53 -6.14 -0.79
C THR A 69 13.57 -7.52 -1.47
N GLY A 70 13.15 -8.60 -0.79
CA GLY A 70 13.15 -9.93 -1.42
C GLY A 70 12.31 -11.00 -0.75
N ARG A 71 11.30 -10.65 0.07
CA ARG A 71 10.21 -11.60 0.29
C ARG A 71 9.37 -11.66 -0.98
N PRO A 72 9.30 -12.80 -1.68
CA PRO A 72 8.46 -12.90 -2.86
C PRO A 72 7.02 -12.60 -2.46
N VAL A 73 6.33 -11.85 -3.30
CA VAL A 73 4.88 -11.71 -3.18
C VAL A 73 4.22 -12.95 -3.74
N SER A 74 3.19 -13.43 -3.07
CA SER A 74 2.38 -14.51 -3.60
C SER A 74 1.50 -13.99 -4.74
N PRO A 75 1.23 -14.80 -5.78
CA PRO A 75 0.20 -14.46 -6.75
C PRO A 75 -1.17 -14.40 -6.06
N ASP A 76 -2.12 -13.73 -6.71
CA ASP A 76 -3.53 -13.69 -6.31
C ASP A 76 -3.72 -13.17 -4.88
N LEU A 77 -2.96 -12.13 -4.51
CA LEU A 77 -3.03 -11.53 -3.18
C LEU A 77 -4.43 -10.96 -2.90
N ALA A 78 -5.07 -10.36 -3.91
CA ALA A 78 -6.41 -9.83 -3.81
C ALA A 78 -7.42 -10.92 -3.39
N ASP A 79 -7.36 -12.11 -3.99
CA ASP A 79 -8.22 -13.25 -3.63
C ASP A 79 -7.99 -13.67 -2.18
N ARG A 80 -6.74 -13.65 -1.71
CA ARG A 80 -6.38 -14.04 -0.35
C ARG A 80 -6.77 -13.00 0.70
N ILE A 81 -6.75 -11.72 0.33
CA ILE A 81 -7.34 -10.64 1.12
C ILE A 81 -8.85 -10.85 1.22
N SER A 82 -9.52 -11.16 0.10
CA SER A 82 -10.96 -11.48 0.08
C SER A 82 -11.27 -12.67 1.01
N ASP A 83 -10.52 -13.77 0.90
CA ASP A 83 -10.66 -14.93 1.78
C ASP A 83 -10.47 -14.56 3.27
N ALA A 84 -9.55 -13.64 3.57
CA ALA A 84 -9.33 -13.16 4.93
C ALA A 84 -10.52 -12.36 5.46
N GLN A 85 -11.08 -11.49 4.63
CA GLN A 85 -12.30 -10.74 4.96
C GLN A 85 -13.48 -11.70 5.17
N ASP A 86 -13.64 -12.71 4.32
CA ASP A 86 -14.68 -13.73 4.43
C ASP A 86 -14.57 -14.53 5.73
N ARG A 87 -13.35 -14.91 6.15
CA ARG A 87 -13.12 -15.54 7.46
C ARG A 87 -13.50 -14.62 8.61
N GLY A 88 -13.18 -13.34 8.52
CA GLY A 88 -13.53 -12.33 9.51
C GLY A 88 -15.05 -12.21 9.67
N LEU A 89 -15.76 -12.16 8.54
CA LEU A 89 -17.22 -12.12 8.47
C LEU A 89 -17.85 -13.42 9.00
N ALA A 90 -17.34 -14.58 8.60
CA ALA A 90 -17.84 -15.88 9.06
C ALA A 90 -17.69 -16.03 10.59
N ARG A 91 -16.52 -15.66 11.13
CA ARG A 91 -16.27 -15.65 12.59
C ARG A 91 -17.26 -14.75 13.33
N ALA A 92 -17.57 -13.58 12.78
CA ALA A 92 -18.58 -12.69 13.36
C ALA A 92 -20.00 -13.31 13.29
N GLY A 93 -20.33 -13.99 12.19
CA GLY A 93 -21.60 -14.70 12.03
C GLY A 93 -21.78 -15.88 12.98
N GLU A 94 -20.72 -16.67 13.22
CA GLU A 94 -20.72 -17.76 14.20
C GLU A 94 -20.96 -17.23 15.62
N ASP A 95 -20.27 -16.16 16.00
CA ASP A 95 -20.43 -15.51 17.30
C ASP A 95 -21.86 -14.94 17.49
N ALA A 96 -22.56 -14.55 16.40
CA ALA A 96 -23.88 -13.90 16.45
C ALA A 96 -25.03 -14.80 16.88
N LEU A 97 -24.86 -16.12 16.76
CA LEU A 97 -25.89 -17.10 17.14
C LEU A 97 -26.11 -17.19 18.66
N VAL A 98 -25.37 -16.42 19.47
CA VAL A 98 -25.35 -16.54 20.95
C VAL A 98 -25.62 -15.20 21.63
N GLY A 99 -26.81 -14.60 21.53
CA GLY A 99 -27.36 -13.72 22.58
C GLY A 99 -27.57 -12.22 22.30
N THR A 100 -28.27 -11.56 23.23
CA THR A 100 -28.94 -10.26 23.10
C THR A 100 -28.28 -9.12 23.90
N VAL A 101 -27.88 -8.04 23.21
CA VAL A 101 -27.61 -6.69 23.78
C VAL A 101 -27.93 -5.64 22.72
N THR A 102 -28.83 -4.69 23.01
CA THR A 102 -29.39 -3.77 21.98
C THR A 102 -28.96 -2.30 22.09
N GLY A 103 -28.55 -1.77 23.25
CA GLY A 103 -28.37 -0.30 23.42
C GLY A 103 -27.07 0.33 22.89
N ILE A 104 -25.89 -0.25 23.17
CA ILE A 104 -24.58 0.29 22.70
C ILE A 104 -24.34 -0.05 21.22
N TYR A 105 -24.99 -1.11 20.76
CA TYR A 105 -24.99 -1.57 19.36
C TYR A 105 -25.42 -0.47 18.40
N ASP A 106 -26.59 0.15 18.64
CA ASP A 106 -27.14 1.11 17.68
C ASP A 106 -26.18 2.31 17.49
N VAL A 107 -25.51 2.75 18.55
CA VAL A 107 -24.51 3.85 18.54
C VAL A 107 -23.31 3.52 17.66
N LEU A 108 -22.75 2.32 17.79
CA LEU A 108 -21.59 1.94 16.98
C LEU A 108 -21.99 1.59 15.54
N ARG A 109 -23.17 0.99 15.33
CA ARG A 109 -23.73 0.73 14.00
C ARG A 109 -23.95 2.02 13.22
N PHE A 110 -24.56 3.02 13.84
CA PHE A 110 -24.77 4.35 13.25
C PHE A 110 -23.45 5.03 12.88
N SER A 111 -22.47 4.95 13.79
CA SER A 111 -21.11 5.49 13.62
C SER A 111 -20.41 4.87 12.41
N TYR A 112 -20.43 3.53 12.31
CA TYR A 112 -19.84 2.79 11.20
C TYR A 112 -20.51 3.08 9.85
N LEU A 113 -21.84 3.16 9.81
CA LEU A 113 -22.58 3.55 8.60
C LEU A 113 -22.26 5.00 8.17
N GLY A 114 -22.06 5.91 9.13
CA GLY A 114 -21.57 7.26 8.87
C GLY A 114 -20.16 7.27 8.26
N TYR A 115 -19.26 6.42 8.75
CA TYR A 115 -17.92 6.24 8.20
C TYR A 115 -17.93 5.73 6.74
N ARG A 116 -18.71 4.68 6.42
CA ARG A 116 -18.80 4.17 5.03
C ARG A 116 -19.31 5.21 4.03
N ARG A 117 -20.17 6.13 4.47
CA ARG A 117 -20.66 7.26 3.67
C ARG A 117 -19.54 8.24 3.28
N LEU A 118 -18.61 8.54 4.20
CA LEU A 118 -17.47 9.44 3.92
C LEU A 118 -16.59 8.96 2.77
N PHE A 119 -16.54 7.64 2.54
CA PHE A 119 -15.78 7.01 1.45
C PHE A 119 -16.62 6.70 0.20
N GLY A 120 -17.88 7.14 0.15
CA GLY A 120 -18.74 6.96 -1.02
C GLY A 120 -19.14 5.50 -1.31
N VAL A 121 -19.01 4.61 -0.31
CA VAL A 121 -19.28 3.17 -0.44
C VAL A 121 -20.64 2.79 0.15
N SER A 122 -21.56 3.75 0.34
CA SER A 122 -22.88 3.49 0.92
C SER A 122 -23.98 3.39 -0.14
N ALA A 123 -24.79 2.33 -0.10
CA ALA A 123 -26.02 2.23 -0.89
C ALA A 123 -27.17 3.05 -0.26
N ASP A 124 -28.19 3.42 -1.05
CA ASP A 124 -29.37 4.16 -0.55
C ASP A 124 -30.10 3.42 0.59
N GLU A 125 -30.07 2.09 0.57
CA GLU A 125 -30.63 1.22 1.61
C GLU A 125 -29.83 1.31 2.93
N GLU A 126 -28.50 1.39 2.85
CA GLU A 126 -27.62 1.55 4.01
C GLU A 126 -27.76 2.95 4.65
N GLU A 127 -28.12 3.98 3.88
CA GLU A 127 -28.44 5.31 4.40
C GLU A 127 -29.78 5.33 5.15
N GLN A 128 -30.79 4.60 4.67
CA GLN A 128 -32.04 4.40 5.40
C GLN A 128 -31.81 3.60 6.69
N GLU A 129 -30.95 2.59 6.64
CA GLU A 129 -30.54 1.82 7.82
C GLU A 129 -29.81 2.70 8.83
N ARG A 130 -28.92 3.60 8.39
CA ARG A 130 -28.25 4.59 9.26
C ARG A 130 -29.27 5.51 9.92
N LEU A 131 -30.23 6.03 9.18
CA LEU A 131 -31.27 6.89 9.73
C LEU A 131 -32.18 6.15 10.72
N THR A 132 -32.43 4.86 10.50
CA THR A 132 -33.17 3.99 11.42
C THR A 132 -32.36 3.69 12.69
N ALA A 133 -31.08 3.34 12.56
CA ALA A 133 -30.17 3.16 13.69
C ALA A 133 -30.06 4.44 14.51
N ARG A 134 -30.03 5.62 13.88
CA ARG A 134 -30.12 6.92 14.57
C ARG A 134 -31.35 7.02 15.45
N GLN A 135 -32.50 6.60 14.94
CA GLN A 135 -33.75 6.68 15.66
C GLN A 135 -33.79 5.66 16.81
N ASN A 136 -33.28 4.45 16.58
CA ASN A 136 -33.14 3.43 17.63
C ASN A 136 -32.18 3.87 18.74
N ILE A 137 -31.10 4.59 18.43
CA ILE A 137 -30.23 5.24 19.43
C ILE A 137 -31.06 6.22 20.26
N LEU A 138 -31.81 7.10 19.62
CA LEU A 138 -32.61 8.11 20.32
C LEU A 138 -33.64 7.44 21.24
N ASP A 139 -34.32 6.39 20.76
CA ASP A 139 -35.31 5.63 21.52
C ASP A 139 -34.67 4.77 22.64
N ALA A 140 -33.44 4.28 22.45
CA ALA A 140 -32.67 3.53 23.46
C ALA A 140 -32.08 4.48 24.53
N LEU A 141 -31.68 5.69 24.15
CA LEU A 141 -31.25 6.76 25.06
C LEU A 141 -32.42 7.28 25.89
N GLU A 142 -33.63 7.38 25.33
CA GLU A 142 -34.86 7.67 26.09
C GLU A 142 -35.18 6.57 27.13
N ARG A 143 -34.72 5.33 26.90
CA ARG A 143 -34.88 4.19 27.84
C ARG A 143 -33.75 4.07 28.86
N LEU A 144 -32.57 4.64 28.58
CA LEU A 144 -31.43 4.75 29.51
C LEU A 144 -31.52 6.09 30.26
N ALA A 145 -32.30 6.12 31.33
CA ALA A 145 -32.67 7.31 32.09
C ALA A 145 -31.53 8.14 32.75
N GLU A 146 -30.25 7.96 32.40
CA GLU A 146 -29.13 8.80 32.90
C GLU A 146 -27.98 9.01 31.89
N LEU A 147 -28.17 8.73 30.60
CA LEU A 147 -27.15 9.05 29.59
C LEU A 147 -27.50 10.40 28.95
N ASP A 148 -26.82 11.46 29.40
CA ASP A 148 -26.95 12.77 28.77
C ASP A 148 -26.63 12.66 27.27
N ARG A 149 -27.41 13.34 26.44
CA ARG A 149 -27.30 13.30 24.98
C ARG A 149 -25.88 13.66 24.52
N GLU A 150 -25.26 14.63 25.19
CA GLU A 150 -23.89 15.04 24.91
C GLU A 150 -22.89 13.89 25.11
N MET A 151 -23.04 13.11 26.18
CA MET A 151 -22.20 11.95 26.46
C MET A 151 -22.40 10.84 25.41
N ALA A 152 -23.62 10.64 24.92
CA ALA A 152 -23.92 9.68 23.86
C ALA A 152 -23.26 10.09 22.52
N GLU A 153 -23.38 11.37 22.16
CA GLU A 153 -22.73 11.95 20.97
C GLU A 153 -21.21 11.82 21.06
N GLN A 154 -20.60 12.13 22.21
CA GLN A 154 -19.15 11.97 22.41
C GLN A 154 -18.67 10.53 22.28
N ILE A 155 -19.43 9.55 22.80
CA ILE A 155 -19.07 8.13 22.66
C ILE A 155 -19.16 7.68 21.20
N ALA A 156 -20.19 8.13 20.47
CA ALA A 156 -20.36 7.84 19.06
C ALA A 156 -19.19 8.40 18.23
N GLU A 157 -18.89 9.69 18.40
CA GLU A 157 -17.79 10.37 17.70
C GLU A 157 -16.43 9.71 17.97
N GLU A 158 -16.14 9.40 19.23
CA GLU A 158 -14.89 8.73 19.60
C GLU A 158 -14.80 7.31 19.05
N ALA A 159 -15.93 6.61 18.91
CA ALA A 159 -15.94 5.31 18.27
C ALA A 159 -15.74 5.40 16.76
N VAL A 160 -16.38 6.37 16.06
CA VAL A 160 -16.09 6.65 14.63
C VAL A 160 -14.59 6.89 14.45
N ALA A 161 -14.01 7.80 15.23
CA ALA A 161 -12.60 8.15 15.13
C ALA A 161 -11.68 6.95 15.40
N HIS A 162 -12.09 6.04 16.30
CA HIS A 162 -11.35 4.81 16.54
C HIS A 162 -11.44 3.84 15.35
N PHE A 163 -12.62 3.65 14.74
CA PHE A 163 -12.76 2.84 13.52
C PHE A 163 -11.96 3.42 12.35
N GLU A 164 -11.95 4.74 12.21
CA GLU A 164 -11.11 5.44 11.24
C GLU A 164 -9.63 5.16 11.45
N ALA A 165 -9.17 5.19 12.71
CA ALA A 165 -7.79 4.88 13.07
C ALA A 165 -7.41 3.41 12.74
N LEU A 166 -8.30 2.45 13.02
CA LEU A 166 -8.09 1.04 12.66
C LEU A 166 -7.97 0.83 11.15
N HIS A 167 -8.85 1.45 10.37
CA HIS A 167 -8.76 1.40 8.91
C HIS A 167 -7.52 2.14 8.38
N ALA A 168 -7.11 3.23 9.02
CA ALA A 168 -5.87 3.92 8.69
C ALA A 168 -4.63 3.07 8.98
N GLU A 169 -4.64 2.28 10.06
CA GLU A 169 -3.62 1.30 10.37
C GLU A 169 -3.57 0.19 9.32
N LEU A 170 -4.73 -0.35 8.90
CA LEU A 170 -4.81 -1.35 7.84
C LEU A 170 -4.22 -0.82 6.52
N ARG A 171 -4.60 0.40 6.10
CA ARG A 171 -4.04 1.04 4.90
C ARG A 171 -2.53 1.24 4.99
N LEU A 172 -2.01 1.59 6.17
CA LEU A 172 -0.57 1.72 6.38
C LEU A 172 0.14 0.35 6.32
N LEU A 173 -0.46 -0.69 6.90
CA LEU A 173 0.07 -2.05 6.86
C LEU A 173 0.07 -2.62 5.44
N ASP A 174 -0.95 -2.33 4.65
CA ASP A 174 -1.03 -2.66 3.22
C ASP A 174 0.10 -1.99 2.42
N LEU A 175 0.31 -0.69 2.63
CA LEU A 175 1.43 0.05 2.03
C LEU A 175 2.78 -0.55 2.45
N GLU A 176 2.98 -0.80 3.74
CA GLU A 176 4.18 -1.46 4.26
C GLU A 176 4.39 -2.83 3.63
N TYR A 177 3.33 -3.62 3.41
CA TYR A 177 3.44 -4.92 2.77
C TYR A 177 3.88 -4.78 1.31
N ARG A 178 3.26 -3.86 0.55
CA ARG A 178 3.64 -3.59 -0.84
C ARG A 178 5.07 -3.03 -0.94
N LEU A 179 5.56 -2.32 0.07
CA LEU A 179 6.97 -1.91 0.21
C LEU A 179 7.90 -3.05 0.65
N GLY A 180 7.36 -4.18 1.12
CA GLY A 180 8.13 -5.32 1.61
C GLY A 180 8.60 -5.18 3.06
N LEU A 181 7.97 -4.31 3.85
CA LEU A 181 8.32 -4.04 5.25
C LEU A 181 7.60 -4.97 6.23
N THR A 182 6.45 -5.51 5.84
CA THR A 182 5.71 -6.47 6.67
C THR A 182 5.46 -7.79 5.95
N ARG A 183 5.06 -8.78 6.73
CA ARG A 183 4.76 -10.14 6.28
C ARG A 183 3.31 -10.24 5.86
N GLU A 184 3.06 -11.10 4.90
CA GLU A 184 1.71 -11.32 4.37
C GLU A 184 0.73 -11.79 5.43
N GLU A 185 1.13 -12.68 6.34
CA GLU A 185 0.18 -13.19 7.32
C GLU A 185 -0.13 -12.15 8.41
N ALA A 186 0.66 -11.06 8.52
CA ALA A 186 0.25 -9.90 9.31
C ALA A 186 -0.80 -9.07 8.55
N LEU A 187 -0.62 -8.87 7.24
CA LEU A 187 -1.59 -8.17 6.39
C LEU A 187 -2.94 -8.89 6.38
N LEU A 188 -2.94 -10.21 6.09
CA LEU A 188 -4.16 -11.02 6.04
C LEU A 188 -4.85 -11.08 7.41
N GLY A 189 -4.09 -11.17 8.50
CA GLY A 189 -4.65 -11.09 9.86
C GLY A 189 -5.34 -9.76 10.14
N ALA A 190 -4.76 -8.64 9.69
CA ALA A 190 -5.37 -7.32 9.85
C ALA A 190 -6.66 -7.17 9.03
N TYR A 191 -6.70 -7.66 7.78
CA TYR A 191 -7.93 -7.67 6.98
C TYR A 191 -9.03 -8.52 7.64
N GLU A 192 -8.68 -9.70 8.16
CA GLU A 192 -9.61 -10.58 8.89
C GLU A 192 -10.13 -9.93 10.17
N ASP A 193 -9.27 -9.23 10.91
CA ASP A 193 -9.66 -8.55 12.16
C ASP A 193 -10.52 -7.32 11.90
N VAL A 194 -10.20 -6.49 10.90
CA VAL A 194 -11.05 -5.35 10.48
C VAL A 194 -12.40 -5.84 9.97
N ALA A 195 -12.43 -6.86 9.09
CA ALA A 195 -13.68 -7.42 8.60
C ALA A 195 -14.54 -8.01 9.73
N TYR A 196 -13.93 -8.69 10.70
CA TYR A 196 -14.63 -9.16 11.88
C TYR A 196 -15.20 -8.01 12.71
N LEU A 197 -14.44 -6.94 12.94
CA LEU A 197 -14.89 -5.79 13.71
C LEU A 197 -16.04 -5.06 13.03
N ASP A 198 -15.93 -4.84 11.72
CA ASP A 198 -16.98 -4.25 10.90
C ASP A 198 -18.27 -5.10 10.94
N ALA A 199 -18.13 -6.41 10.78
CA ALA A 199 -19.23 -7.36 10.89
C ALA A 199 -19.80 -7.44 12.32
N SER A 200 -18.97 -7.30 13.36
CA SER A 200 -19.42 -7.29 14.75
C SER A 200 -20.30 -6.09 15.06
N VAL A 201 -19.99 -4.94 14.45
CA VAL A 201 -20.80 -3.72 14.54
C VAL A 201 -22.12 -3.88 13.78
N LEU A 202 -22.12 -4.59 12.66
CA LEU A 202 -23.30 -4.95 11.88
C LEU A 202 -24.27 -5.87 12.65
N LEU A 203 -23.75 -6.96 13.21
CA LEU A 203 -24.53 -8.07 13.77
C LEU A 203 -25.02 -7.83 15.20
N GLY A 204 -24.33 -7.00 15.98
CA GLY A 204 -24.76 -6.60 17.33
C GLY A 204 -24.59 -7.65 18.43
N GLY A 205 -25.27 -7.45 19.56
CA GLY A 205 -25.35 -8.42 20.66
C GLY A 205 -24.01 -8.81 21.31
N THR A 206 -23.79 -10.11 21.44
CA THR A 206 -22.57 -10.68 22.05
C THR A 206 -21.36 -10.63 21.12
N VAL A 207 -21.54 -10.70 19.80
CA VAL A 207 -20.47 -10.48 18.80
C VAL A 207 -19.88 -9.10 18.98
N PHE A 208 -20.77 -8.12 19.08
CA PHE A 208 -20.40 -6.76 19.36
C PHE A 208 -19.64 -6.63 20.69
N THR A 209 -20.03 -7.40 21.70
CA THR A 209 -19.32 -7.46 22.99
C THR A 209 -17.93 -8.07 22.87
N ALA A 210 -17.77 -9.13 22.07
CA ALA A 210 -16.47 -9.74 21.79
C ALA A 210 -15.58 -8.83 20.93
N GLY A 211 -16.13 -8.19 19.89
CA GLY A 211 -15.48 -7.16 19.10
C GLY A 211 -15.02 -5.98 19.95
N ALA A 212 -15.92 -5.42 20.77
CA ALA A 212 -15.57 -4.36 21.72
C ALA A 212 -14.46 -4.79 22.69
N ALA A 213 -14.46 -6.04 23.17
CA ALA A 213 -13.39 -6.56 24.01
C ALA A 213 -12.04 -6.62 23.27
N LYS A 214 -12.02 -6.96 21.97
CA LYS A 214 -10.80 -6.87 21.14
C LYS A 214 -10.30 -5.43 21.00
N LEU A 215 -11.21 -4.46 21.04
CA LEU A 215 -10.90 -3.02 21.11
C LEU A 215 -10.51 -2.56 22.54
N GLY A 216 -10.40 -3.47 23.50
CA GLY A 216 -10.10 -3.17 24.90
C GLY A 216 -11.29 -2.61 25.69
N VAL A 217 -12.50 -2.64 25.14
CA VAL A 217 -13.73 -2.12 25.74
C VAL A 217 -14.57 -3.26 26.33
N ASN A 218 -14.61 -3.37 27.66
CA ASN A 218 -15.45 -4.37 28.33
C ASN A 218 -16.87 -3.85 28.60
N LEU A 219 -17.82 -4.18 27.73
CA LEU A 219 -19.18 -3.66 27.81
C LEU A 219 -20.03 -4.17 28.98
N THR A 220 -19.61 -5.22 29.68
CA THR A 220 -20.44 -5.87 30.71
C THR A 220 -20.54 -5.10 32.02
N ARG A 221 -19.73 -4.05 32.23
CA ARG A 221 -19.64 -3.34 33.53
C ARG A 221 -19.35 -1.83 33.46
N LEU A 222 -19.43 -1.19 32.29
CA LEU A 222 -18.89 0.18 32.15
C LEU A 222 -19.93 1.27 32.40
N ARG A 223 -19.49 2.29 33.16
CA ARG A 223 -20.11 3.63 33.19
C ARG A 223 -19.79 4.36 31.87
N PRO A 224 -20.68 5.20 31.31
CA PRO A 224 -20.47 5.87 30.02
C PRO A 224 -19.14 6.63 29.91
N THR A 225 -18.75 7.36 30.96
CA THR A 225 -17.47 8.08 31.03
C THR A 225 -16.24 7.17 30.96
N ALA A 226 -16.34 5.92 31.44
CA ALA A 226 -15.26 4.95 31.36
C ALA A 226 -15.14 4.36 29.95
N VAL A 227 -16.25 4.21 29.22
CA VAL A 227 -16.25 3.83 27.79
C VAL A 227 -15.51 4.90 26.99
N LEU A 228 -15.91 6.17 27.14
CA LEU A 228 -15.31 7.30 26.45
C LEU A 228 -13.80 7.41 26.70
N LYS A 229 -13.37 7.27 27.96
CA LYS A 229 -11.94 7.31 28.31
C LYS A 229 -11.15 6.15 27.69
N THR A 230 -11.75 4.96 27.62
CA THR A 230 -11.13 3.79 27.02
C THR A 230 -10.95 3.96 25.51
N LEU A 231 -12.01 4.40 24.82
CA LEU A 231 -11.97 4.68 23.37
C LEU A 231 -10.91 5.74 23.04
N ARG A 232 -10.88 6.85 23.78
CA ARG A 232 -9.86 7.90 23.60
C ARG A 232 -8.44 7.39 23.80
N ALA A 233 -8.21 6.59 24.86
CA ALA A 233 -6.89 6.02 25.12
C ALA A 233 -6.47 5.02 24.03
N ALA A 234 -7.41 4.21 23.53
CA ALA A 234 -7.17 3.29 22.43
C ALA A 234 -6.88 4.03 21.11
N ARG A 235 -7.69 5.04 20.75
CA ARG A 235 -7.46 5.91 19.60
C ARG A 235 -6.08 6.58 19.68
N THR A 236 -5.76 7.21 20.80
CA THR A 236 -4.46 7.90 20.99
C THR A 236 -3.29 6.94 20.80
N ARG A 237 -3.39 5.71 21.34
CA ARG A 237 -2.35 4.69 21.16
C ARG A 237 -2.20 4.29 19.68
N LEU A 238 -3.31 4.10 18.96
CA LEU A 238 -3.29 3.80 17.53
C LEU A 238 -2.68 4.96 16.75
N ASP A 239 -3.12 6.20 17.01
CA ASP A 239 -2.60 7.39 16.36
C ASP A 239 -1.08 7.52 16.57
N ASP A 240 -0.58 7.30 17.78
CA ASP A 240 0.85 7.35 18.09
C ASP A 240 1.65 6.30 17.30
N ILE A 241 1.13 5.07 17.21
CA ILE A 241 1.73 3.97 16.44
C ILE A 241 1.73 4.31 14.94
N ILE A 242 0.58 4.73 14.40
CA ILE A 242 0.39 5.09 13.00
C ILE A 242 1.32 6.25 12.64
N ASN A 243 1.36 7.31 13.44
CA ASN A 243 2.21 8.48 13.19
C ASN A 243 3.69 8.13 13.21
N THR A 244 4.10 7.20 14.07
CA THR A 244 5.50 6.76 14.14
C THR A 244 5.90 5.96 12.91
N ARG A 245 5.11 4.93 12.57
CA ARG A 245 5.34 4.11 11.38
C ARG A 245 5.25 4.91 10.09
N ARG A 246 4.28 5.82 9.98
CA ARG A 246 4.10 6.70 8.81
C ARG A 246 5.33 7.56 8.54
N ARG A 247 5.96 8.15 9.57
CA ARG A 247 7.21 8.92 9.38
C ARG A 247 8.33 8.07 8.78
N GLU A 248 8.44 6.81 9.19
CA GLU A 248 9.47 5.88 8.67
C GLU A 248 9.16 5.47 7.22
N VAL A 249 7.90 5.15 6.94
CA VAL A 249 7.42 4.80 5.60
C VAL A 249 7.60 5.98 4.64
N ASP A 250 7.21 7.19 5.04
CA ASP A 250 7.33 8.39 4.22
C ASP A 250 8.79 8.69 3.87
N ALA A 251 9.72 8.52 4.82
CA ALA A 251 11.15 8.70 4.58
C ALA A 251 11.70 7.67 3.58
N LEU A 252 11.27 6.40 3.70
CA LEU A 252 11.64 5.35 2.75
C LEU A 252 11.07 5.64 1.35
N VAL A 253 9.78 6.00 1.26
CA VAL A 253 9.11 6.34 0.01
C VAL A 253 9.85 7.48 -0.68
N ALA A 254 10.15 8.57 0.03
CA ALA A 254 10.89 9.70 -0.52
C ALA A 254 12.27 9.29 -1.08
N SER A 255 13.02 8.47 -0.33
CA SER A 255 14.33 7.97 -0.78
C SER A 255 14.20 7.12 -2.05
N ARG A 256 13.26 6.17 -2.08
CA ARG A 256 13.05 5.29 -3.24
C ARG A 256 12.49 6.03 -4.44
N PHE A 257 11.61 7.01 -4.21
CA PHE A 257 11.08 7.84 -5.27
C PHE A 257 12.19 8.64 -5.94
N ALA A 258 13.10 9.25 -5.17
CA ALA A 258 14.27 9.95 -5.71
C ALA A 258 15.19 9.02 -6.52
N GLU A 259 15.40 7.77 -6.07
CA GLU A 259 16.15 6.76 -6.84
C GLU A 259 15.47 6.43 -8.19
N LEU A 260 14.15 6.25 -8.20
CA LEU A 260 13.38 5.98 -9.42
C LEU A 260 13.35 7.20 -10.35
N GLU A 261 13.27 8.40 -9.79
CA GLU A 261 13.32 9.65 -10.55
C GLU A 261 14.68 9.79 -11.24
N ALA A 262 15.78 9.52 -10.54
CA ALA A 262 17.14 9.57 -11.06
C ALA A 262 17.43 8.58 -12.21
N GLN A 263 16.64 7.49 -12.31
CA GLN A 263 16.71 6.58 -13.47
C GLN A 263 16.14 7.22 -14.76
N GLY A 264 15.48 8.38 -14.65
CA GLY A 264 15.13 9.26 -15.77
C GLY A 264 13.85 8.90 -16.52
N HIS A 265 13.09 7.91 -16.05
CA HIS A 265 12.08 7.26 -16.90
C HIS A 265 10.81 6.74 -16.20
N GLY A 266 10.87 6.40 -14.91
CA GLY A 266 9.74 5.75 -14.22
C GLY A 266 8.63 6.71 -13.83
N PRO A 267 8.85 7.57 -12.82
CA PRO A 267 7.75 8.32 -12.20
C PRO A 267 7.20 9.43 -13.08
N GLN A 268 8.03 10.24 -13.74
CA GLN A 268 7.72 11.56 -14.32
C GLN A 268 6.56 11.64 -15.33
N ARG A 269 6.01 10.49 -15.76
CA ARG A 269 4.89 10.39 -16.72
C ARG A 269 3.62 9.76 -16.14
N HIS A 270 3.69 9.19 -14.95
CA HIS A 270 2.69 8.26 -14.43
C HIS A 270 2.52 8.30 -12.89
N GLU A 271 3.17 9.21 -12.18
CA GLU A 271 3.05 9.37 -10.71
C GLU A 271 2.14 10.54 -10.28
N GLY A 272 2.10 10.84 -8.98
CA GLY A 272 1.20 11.79 -8.34
C GLY A 272 1.33 13.26 -8.75
N ALA A 273 2.51 13.77 -9.11
CA ALA A 273 2.68 15.13 -9.62
C ALA A 273 2.16 15.30 -11.06
N VAL A 274 1.95 14.22 -11.81
CA VAL A 274 1.27 14.27 -13.11
C VAL A 274 -0.20 14.59 -12.90
N THR A 275 -0.62 15.80 -13.25
CA THR A 275 -2.02 16.21 -13.06
C THR A 275 -2.97 15.59 -14.08
N ARG A 276 -4.27 15.60 -13.78
CA ARG A 276 -5.33 15.23 -14.74
C ARG A 276 -5.20 16.00 -16.06
N GLN A 277 -4.96 17.30 -16.01
CA GLN A 277 -4.80 18.14 -17.20
C GLN A 277 -3.62 17.67 -18.08
N MET A 278 -2.52 17.22 -17.47
CA MET A 278 -1.39 16.66 -18.21
C MET A 278 -1.75 15.35 -18.92
N LEU A 279 -2.60 14.50 -18.32
CA LEU A 279 -3.11 13.30 -18.98
C LEU A 279 -4.01 13.66 -20.18
N GLU A 280 -4.88 14.65 -20.01
CA GLU A 280 -5.75 15.16 -21.07
C GLU A 280 -4.94 15.77 -22.22
N ASP A 281 -3.94 16.60 -21.92
CA ASP A 281 -3.02 17.18 -22.91
C ASP A 281 -2.19 16.10 -23.61
N ARG A 282 -1.77 15.05 -22.89
CA ARG A 282 -1.07 13.91 -23.48
C ARG A 282 -1.92 13.22 -24.54
N VAL A 283 -3.21 12.95 -24.25
CA VAL A 283 -4.09 12.30 -25.22
C VAL A 283 -4.60 13.25 -26.29
N MET A 284 -4.85 14.53 -26.00
CA MET A 284 -5.44 15.45 -26.99
C MET A 284 -4.40 16.15 -27.85
N ARG A 285 -3.24 16.49 -27.28
CA ARG A 285 -2.23 17.34 -27.91
C ARG A 285 -0.92 16.61 -28.17
N GLY A 286 -0.74 15.41 -27.63
CA GLY A 286 0.50 14.63 -27.75
C GLY A 286 1.63 15.22 -26.92
N PHE A 287 1.29 15.91 -25.83
CA PHE A 287 2.29 16.48 -24.94
C PHE A 287 2.87 15.41 -24.01
N ASP A 288 4.18 15.43 -23.83
CA ASP A 288 4.85 14.65 -22.81
C ASP A 288 4.54 15.28 -21.45
N PRO A 289 3.98 14.53 -20.48
CA PRO A 289 3.79 15.04 -19.12
C PRO A 289 5.08 15.62 -18.52
N MET A 290 6.24 15.05 -18.88
CA MET A 290 7.54 15.48 -18.36
C MET A 290 7.96 16.87 -18.85
N THR A 291 7.50 17.32 -20.03
CA THR A 291 7.94 18.59 -20.64
C THR A 291 6.81 19.59 -20.86
N GLY A 292 5.55 19.16 -20.79
CA GLY A 292 4.38 19.94 -21.20
C GLY A 292 4.37 20.29 -22.69
N ARG A 293 5.19 19.63 -23.52
CA ARG A 293 5.38 19.89 -24.95
C ARG A 293 5.35 18.60 -25.74
N ARG A 294 5.28 18.69 -27.08
CA ARG A 294 5.41 17.51 -27.97
C ARG A 294 6.81 16.88 -28.00
N THR A 295 7.78 17.51 -27.35
CA THR A 295 9.14 16.99 -27.25
C THR A 295 9.21 15.95 -26.14
N ASN A 296 9.75 14.78 -26.47
CA ASN A 296 10.06 13.71 -25.54
C ASN A 296 11.15 14.20 -24.57
N GLY A 297 10.81 14.30 -23.28
CA GLY A 297 11.71 14.79 -22.24
C GLY A 297 12.96 13.93 -22.03
N VAL A 298 12.93 12.68 -22.51
CA VAL A 298 14.08 11.78 -22.40
C VAL A 298 14.94 11.80 -23.65
N THR A 299 14.35 11.59 -24.83
CA THR A 299 15.13 11.43 -26.07
C THR A 299 15.37 12.74 -26.82
N GLY A 300 14.69 13.82 -26.44
CA GLY A 300 14.69 15.10 -27.18
C GLY A 300 13.95 15.07 -28.51
N GLY A 301 13.46 13.90 -28.96
CA GLY A 301 12.68 13.72 -30.19
C GLY A 301 11.19 14.04 -30.01
N THR A 302 10.35 13.60 -30.95
CA THR A 302 8.88 13.72 -30.81
C THR A 302 8.35 12.69 -29.81
N HIS A 303 7.50 13.12 -28.89
CA HIS A 303 6.83 12.24 -27.94
C HIS A 303 5.77 11.37 -28.64
N PRO A 304 5.70 10.05 -28.37
CA PRO A 304 4.72 9.17 -28.99
C PRO A 304 3.28 9.55 -28.65
N LEU A 305 2.44 9.60 -29.68
CA LEU A 305 1.00 9.84 -29.50
C LEU A 305 0.35 8.64 -28.83
N SER A 306 -0.38 8.88 -27.74
CA SER A 306 -1.19 7.85 -27.09
C SER A 306 -2.68 8.18 -27.18
N ARG A 307 -3.52 7.15 -27.23
CA ARG A 307 -4.99 7.30 -27.08
C ARG A 307 -5.43 7.27 -25.62
N ARG A 308 -4.59 6.73 -24.73
CA ARG A 308 -4.86 6.55 -23.29
C ARG A 308 -3.71 7.14 -22.48
N ALA A 309 -4.01 7.77 -21.36
CA ALA A 309 -3.03 8.23 -20.40
C ALA A 309 -3.53 7.92 -18.99
N THR A 310 -2.66 7.37 -18.16
CA THR A 310 -2.98 6.87 -16.83
C THR A 310 -1.88 7.22 -15.84
N ARG A 311 -2.20 7.25 -14.55
CA ARG A 311 -1.25 7.49 -13.46
C ARG A 311 -1.65 6.72 -12.20
N ILE A 312 -0.67 6.48 -11.35
CA ILE A 312 -0.86 6.24 -9.92
C ILE A 312 -0.79 7.60 -9.23
N THR A 313 -1.75 7.90 -8.36
CA THR A 313 -2.04 9.28 -7.91
C THR A 313 -1.15 9.75 -6.76
N SER A 314 -0.34 8.87 -6.16
CA SER A 314 0.57 9.20 -5.06
C SER A 314 1.97 8.61 -5.27
N GLU A 315 3.00 9.28 -4.75
CA GLU A 315 4.38 8.77 -4.76
C GLU A 315 4.49 7.44 -3.98
N ALA A 316 3.80 7.35 -2.84
CA ALA A 316 3.78 6.17 -1.99
C ALA A 316 3.25 4.94 -2.74
N ASP A 317 2.10 5.06 -3.41
CA ASP A 317 1.53 3.96 -4.18
C ASP A 317 2.36 3.63 -5.42
N PHE A 318 3.01 4.63 -6.04
CA PHE A 318 3.90 4.39 -7.17
C PHE A 318 5.13 3.58 -6.76
N VAL A 319 5.80 3.99 -5.68
CA VAL A 319 6.97 3.28 -5.13
C VAL A 319 6.57 1.88 -4.65
N ALA A 320 5.44 1.77 -3.96
CA ALA A 320 4.94 0.49 -3.48
C ALA A 320 4.58 -0.46 -4.63
N ALA A 321 3.97 0.03 -5.71
CA ALA A 321 3.70 -0.74 -6.91
C ALA A 321 5.00 -1.26 -7.58
N GLU A 322 6.01 -0.40 -7.68
CA GLU A 322 7.33 -0.77 -8.21
C GLU A 322 7.99 -1.87 -7.36
N ALA A 323 8.02 -1.64 -6.04
CA ALA A 323 8.60 -2.58 -5.08
C ALA A 323 7.86 -3.92 -5.09
N PHE A 324 6.53 -3.91 -5.19
CA PHE A 324 5.71 -5.11 -5.30
C PHE A 324 6.06 -5.89 -6.57
N ILE A 325 6.08 -5.23 -7.73
CA ILE A 325 6.41 -5.86 -9.02
C ILE A 325 7.79 -6.51 -8.97
N ARG A 326 8.82 -5.83 -8.43
CA ARG A 326 10.17 -6.41 -8.34
C ARG A 326 10.26 -7.68 -7.49
N ARG A 327 9.34 -7.85 -6.55
CA ARG A 327 9.27 -9.05 -5.68
C ARG A 327 8.42 -10.17 -6.27
N SER A 328 7.79 -9.99 -7.43
CA SER A 328 6.93 -10.99 -8.04
C SER A 328 7.72 -12.12 -8.71
N SER A 329 7.08 -13.28 -8.94
CA SER A 329 7.65 -14.37 -9.75
C SER A 329 7.87 -13.95 -11.21
N GLU A 330 6.96 -13.16 -11.74
CA GLU A 330 6.93 -12.68 -13.13
C GLU A 330 8.09 -11.73 -13.40
N TYR A 331 8.43 -10.87 -12.43
CA TYR A 331 9.64 -10.06 -12.55
C TYR A 331 10.89 -10.91 -12.62
N ARG A 332 11.03 -11.90 -11.73
CA ARG A 332 12.21 -12.80 -11.74
C ARG A 332 12.32 -13.56 -13.05
N SER A 333 11.24 -14.16 -13.53
CA SER A 333 11.24 -14.92 -14.78
C SER A 333 11.51 -14.04 -16.00
N SER A 334 10.87 -12.86 -16.10
CA SER A 334 11.10 -11.91 -17.19
C SER A 334 12.52 -11.34 -17.19
N ARG A 335 13.07 -11.03 -16.01
CA ARG A 335 14.45 -10.56 -15.83
C ARG A 335 15.44 -11.62 -16.27
N ASP A 336 15.30 -12.86 -15.81
CA ASP A 336 16.23 -13.95 -16.11
C ASP A 336 16.20 -14.32 -17.61
N ALA A 337 15.02 -14.25 -18.24
CA ALA A 337 14.88 -14.39 -19.68
C ALA A 337 15.60 -13.26 -20.44
N ALA A 338 15.50 -12.01 -19.98
CA ALA A 338 16.20 -10.87 -20.58
C ALA A 338 17.72 -10.97 -20.43
N PHE A 339 18.21 -11.39 -19.26
CA PHE A 339 19.63 -11.63 -19.02
C PHE A 339 20.23 -12.67 -19.97
N SER A 340 19.48 -13.74 -20.24
CA SER A 340 19.90 -14.79 -21.18
C SER A 340 20.09 -14.26 -22.61
N LEU A 341 19.60 -13.05 -22.91
CA LEU A 341 19.69 -12.38 -24.21
C LEU A 341 20.67 -11.19 -24.22
N ALA A 342 21.34 -10.89 -23.09
CA ALA A 342 22.15 -9.69 -22.91
C ALA A 342 23.31 -9.50 -23.91
N GLY A 343 23.74 -10.58 -24.59
CA GLY A 343 24.70 -10.50 -25.70
C GLY A 343 24.20 -9.78 -26.97
N ARG A 344 22.96 -9.29 -27.01
CA ARG A 344 22.33 -8.65 -28.18
C ARG A 344 21.95 -7.17 -28.01
N GLY A 345 22.44 -6.49 -26.97
CA GLY A 345 22.20 -5.06 -26.74
C GLY A 345 21.76 -4.74 -25.31
N ARG A 346 20.91 -3.71 -25.14
CA ARG A 346 20.22 -3.42 -23.87
C ARG A 346 18.84 -4.08 -23.87
N PRO A 347 18.70 -5.33 -23.42
CA PRO A 347 17.42 -6.01 -23.46
C PRO A 347 16.41 -5.30 -22.55
N ARG A 348 15.19 -5.16 -23.04
CA ARG A 348 14.04 -4.70 -22.27
C ARG A 348 13.15 -5.87 -21.94
N PHE A 349 12.51 -5.81 -20.78
CA PHE A 349 11.46 -6.76 -20.40
C PHE A 349 10.31 -6.04 -19.74
N GLU A 350 9.16 -6.71 -19.73
CA GLU A 350 7.92 -6.17 -19.20
C GLU A 350 7.38 -7.13 -18.14
N VAL A 351 6.73 -6.55 -17.14
CA VAL A 351 6.00 -7.28 -16.11
C VAL A 351 4.60 -6.68 -16.04
N VAL A 352 3.58 -7.54 -16.09
CA VAL A 352 2.18 -7.15 -16.07
C VAL A 352 1.48 -7.99 -15.02
N LEU A 353 0.91 -7.32 -14.02
CA LEU A 353 0.24 -7.97 -12.89
C LEU A 353 -1.16 -7.35 -12.69
N PRO A 354 -2.10 -8.07 -12.05
CA PRO A 354 -3.42 -7.51 -11.70
C PRO A 354 -3.29 -6.22 -10.88
N ILE A 355 -4.17 -5.25 -11.14
CA ILE A 355 -4.12 -3.95 -10.43
C ILE A 355 -4.42 -4.09 -8.94
N GLU A 356 -5.32 -5.00 -8.59
CA GLU A 356 -5.75 -5.29 -7.22
C GLU A 356 -4.59 -5.86 -6.38
N ASP A 357 -3.70 -6.64 -6.99
CA ASP A 357 -2.51 -7.17 -6.32
C ASP A 357 -1.45 -6.07 -6.11
N VAL A 358 -1.22 -5.24 -7.13
CA VAL A 358 -0.11 -4.27 -7.14
C VAL A 358 -0.42 -3.01 -6.34
N VAL A 359 -1.65 -2.51 -6.44
CA VAL A 359 -2.07 -1.23 -5.83
C VAL A 359 -2.89 -1.48 -4.56
N GLY A 360 -3.45 -2.68 -4.40
CA GLY A 360 -4.32 -3.06 -3.28
C GLY A 360 -5.82 -3.02 -3.66
N PRO A 361 -6.70 -3.53 -2.79
CA PRO A 361 -8.13 -3.64 -3.06
C PRO A 361 -8.83 -2.28 -3.28
N ASP A 362 -8.29 -1.21 -2.69
CA ASP A 362 -8.81 0.16 -2.82
C ASP A 362 -8.21 0.92 -4.04
N TYR A 363 -7.68 0.21 -5.03
CA TYR A 363 -6.96 0.78 -6.19
C TYR A 363 -7.71 1.91 -6.88
N ALA A 364 -9.05 1.89 -6.89
CA ALA A 364 -9.89 2.90 -7.54
C ALA A 364 -9.63 4.33 -7.00
N SER A 365 -9.16 4.45 -5.75
CA SER A 365 -8.77 5.73 -5.15
C SER A 365 -7.33 6.16 -5.47
N ALA A 366 -6.49 5.20 -5.88
CA ALA A 366 -5.05 5.37 -6.09
C ALA A 366 -4.66 5.46 -7.58
N VAL A 367 -5.61 5.31 -8.51
CA VAL A 367 -5.34 5.40 -9.95
C VAL A 367 -6.28 6.35 -10.67
N GLU A 368 -5.79 6.96 -11.73
CA GLU A 368 -6.58 7.83 -12.60
C GLU A 368 -6.19 7.60 -14.06
N GLY A 369 -7.16 7.75 -14.97
CA GLY A 369 -6.90 7.61 -16.39
C GLY A 369 -7.95 8.24 -17.28
N VAL A 370 -7.51 8.66 -18.47
CA VAL A 370 -8.34 9.25 -19.51
C VAL A 370 -8.08 8.63 -20.87
N ARG A 371 -9.13 8.54 -21.69
CA ARG A 371 -9.09 8.02 -23.04
C ARG A 371 -9.72 8.99 -24.02
N ARG A 372 -9.01 9.28 -25.11
CA ARG A 372 -9.53 10.09 -26.23
C ARG A 372 -10.58 9.33 -27.05
N ILE A 373 -11.71 9.99 -27.32
CA ILE A 373 -12.72 9.62 -28.32
C ILE A 373 -12.33 10.26 -29.66
N GLY A 374 -12.53 9.54 -30.76
CA GLY A 374 -12.07 9.98 -32.08
C GLY A 374 -10.57 9.74 -32.33
N SER A 375 -10.11 10.18 -33.50
CA SER A 375 -8.70 10.08 -33.88
C SER A 375 -7.89 11.21 -33.23
N PHE A 376 -6.57 11.14 -33.30
CA PHE A 376 -5.74 12.26 -32.83
C PHE A 376 -5.95 13.54 -33.64
N ASN A 377 -6.13 13.40 -34.96
CA ASN A 377 -6.34 14.53 -35.86
C ASN A 377 -7.80 15.04 -35.86
N ASN A 378 -8.73 14.27 -35.31
CA ASN A 378 -10.14 14.64 -35.15
C ASN A 378 -10.66 14.14 -33.80
N PRO A 379 -10.24 14.78 -32.69
CA PRO A 379 -10.66 14.38 -31.36
C PRO A 379 -12.12 14.79 -31.12
N GLN A 380 -12.90 13.90 -30.52
CA GLN A 380 -14.34 14.09 -30.27
C GLN A 380 -14.67 14.24 -28.78
N GLY A 381 -13.67 14.10 -27.91
CA GLY A 381 -13.83 14.21 -26.46
C GLY A 381 -12.90 13.28 -25.69
N ILE A 382 -13.11 13.25 -24.38
CA ILE A 382 -12.35 12.44 -23.43
C ILE A 382 -13.33 11.73 -22.51
N VAL A 383 -13.03 10.49 -22.14
CA VAL A 383 -13.75 9.75 -21.10
C VAL A 383 -12.79 9.17 -20.08
N PRO A 384 -13.20 9.04 -18.80
CA PRO A 384 -12.44 8.29 -17.80
C PRO A 384 -12.18 6.85 -18.24
N ILE A 385 -11.08 6.28 -17.76
CA ILE A 385 -10.78 4.85 -17.89
C ILE A 385 -11.37 4.12 -16.69
N ASP A 386 -12.11 3.04 -16.95
CA ASP A 386 -12.48 2.06 -15.93
C ASP A 386 -11.30 1.12 -15.69
N PHE A 387 -10.93 0.95 -14.42
CA PHE A 387 -9.82 0.09 -13.99
C PHE A 387 -10.28 -1.24 -13.42
N LYS A 388 -11.60 -1.53 -13.40
CA LYS A 388 -12.12 -2.82 -12.96
C LYS A 388 -11.54 -3.96 -13.79
N GLY A 389 -10.93 -4.95 -13.12
CA GLY A 389 -10.20 -6.04 -13.77
C GLY A 389 -8.98 -5.58 -14.58
N GLY A 390 -8.44 -4.40 -14.27
CA GLY A 390 -7.28 -3.82 -14.90
C GLY A 390 -5.95 -4.45 -14.44
N GLN A 391 -4.86 -3.91 -14.97
CA GLN A 391 -3.50 -4.40 -14.69
C GLN A 391 -2.56 -3.24 -14.41
N VAL A 392 -1.40 -3.50 -13.80
CA VAL A 392 -0.25 -2.58 -13.79
C VAL A 392 0.85 -3.16 -14.65
N LYS A 393 1.39 -2.34 -15.54
CA LYS A 393 2.53 -2.69 -16.39
C LYS A 393 3.76 -1.90 -15.98
N ALA A 394 4.85 -2.61 -15.74
CA ALA A 394 6.18 -2.05 -15.60
C ALA A 394 7.07 -2.51 -16.76
N VAL A 395 7.91 -1.62 -17.26
CA VAL A 395 8.92 -1.90 -18.28
C VAL A 395 10.27 -1.61 -17.70
N TYR A 396 11.21 -2.55 -17.86
CA TYR A 396 12.58 -2.43 -17.38
C TYR A 396 13.56 -2.54 -18.56
N GLU A 397 14.72 -1.90 -18.42
CA GLU A 397 15.86 -2.03 -19.33
C GLU A 397 17.07 -2.51 -18.53
N LEU A 398 17.82 -3.49 -19.04
CA LEU A 398 19.08 -3.88 -18.40
C LEU A 398 20.16 -2.86 -18.77
N THR A 399 20.85 -2.34 -17.75
CA THR A 399 22.07 -1.56 -17.91
C THR A 399 23.21 -2.44 -18.44
N PRO A 400 24.33 -1.85 -18.92
CA PRO A 400 25.49 -2.63 -19.36
C PRO A 400 26.05 -3.58 -18.28
N ASP A 401 25.91 -3.20 -17.01
CA ASP A 401 26.33 -4.02 -15.85
C ASP A 401 25.30 -5.08 -15.47
N GLY A 402 24.19 -5.17 -16.23
CA GLY A 402 23.11 -6.13 -16.00
C GLY A 402 22.02 -5.64 -15.05
N GLU A 403 22.19 -4.50 -14.38
CA GLU A 403 21.19 -4.03 -13.42
C GLU A 403 19.89 -3.56 -14.12
N PRO A 404 18.69 -4.04 -13.73
CA PRO A 404 17.42 -3.60 -14.31
C PRO A 404 16.96 -2.22 -13.79
N VAL A 405 16.87 -1.24 -14.69
CA VAL A 405 16.33 0.10 -14.41
C VAL A 405 14.90 0.23 -14.91
N LEU A 406 14.05 0.93 -14.15
CA LEU A 406 12.67 1.16 -14.50
C LEU A 406 12.57 2.19 -15.63
N VAL A 407 11.92 1.79 -16.73
CA VAL A 407 11.66 2.64 -17.90
C VAL A 407 10.29 3.31 -17.83
N THR A 408 9.28 2.65 -17.25
CA THR A 408 7.96 3.22 -17.00
C THR A 408 7.13 2.24 -16.17
N LEU A 409 6.22 2.74 -15.35
CA LEU A 409 5.23 1.97 -14.62
C LEU A 409 3.89 2.70 -14.69
N PHE A 410 2.82 2.01 -15.10
CA PHE A 410 1.51 2.63 -15.22
C PHE A 410 0.36 1.61 -15.14
N PRO A 411 -0.82 2.03 -14.65
CA PRO A 411 -2.00 1.19 -14.65
C PRO A 411 -2.65 1.17 -16.04
N ILE A 412 -3.24 0.04 -16.39
CA ILE A 412 -3.95 -0.25 -17.63
C ILE A 412 -5.38 -0.59 -17.23
N GLY A 413 -6.36 0.15 -17.78
CA GLY A 413 -7.77 -0.11 -17.50
C GLY A 413 -8.25 -1.46 -18.04
N GLY A 414 -9.37 -1.94 -17.49
CA GLY A 414 -10.08 -3.11 -18.00
C GLY A 414 -10.51 -2.92 -19.46
N THR A 415 -10.58 -4.02 -20.21
CA THR A 415 -11.04 -4.03 -21.61
C THR A 415 -12.52 -3.80 -21.74
#